data_AF-A0A355D7N4-F1
#
_entry.id   AF-A0A355D7N4-F1
#
_cell.length_a   1.000
_cell.length_b   1.000
_cell.length_c   1.000
_cell.angle_alpha   90.00
_cell.angle_beta   90.00
_cell.angle_gamma   90.00
#
_symmetry.space_group_name_H-M   'P 1'
#
loop_
_entity.id
_entity.type
_entity.pdbx_description
1 polymer ?
#
loop_
_entity_poly.entity_id
_entity_poly.type
_entity_poly.pdbx_seq_one_letter_code
_entity_poly.pdbx_strand_id
1 'polypeptide(L)'
;MKHTIMGFRQDKLIKFGLDIIDASILRYFIDFKESNGMNTREVEGHIYYWLRYDAVLREFPIFRMKKCTVQSRFFKLRDAGMLTHLVVREKGTYSFFGIGENYKELTTRAGAEEEKS
;
A
#
# COMPACT_ATOMS: atom_id res chain seq x y z
N MET A 1 21.64 -11.38 7.03
CA MET A 1 20.92 -10.32 6.27
C MET A 1 19.59 -10.07 6.96
N LYS A 2 19.09 -8.82 7.02
CA LYS A 2 17.72 -8.60 7.51
C LYS A 2 16.75 -9.33 6.57
N HIS A 3 15.81 -10.11 7.09
CA HIS A 3 14.80 -10.80 6.27
C HIS A 3 13.62 -9.88 5.92
N THR A 4 13.44 -8.81 6.69
CA THR A 4 12.37 -7.83 6.52
C THR A 4 12.92 -6.42 6.31
N ILE A 5 12.16 -5.60 5.59
CA ILE A 5 12.39 -4.18 5.37
C ILE A 5 11.04 -3.45 5.40
N MET A 6 10.96 -2.32 6.10
CA MET A 6 9.68 -1.61 6.31
C MET A 6 8.56 -2.50 6.90
N GLY A 7 8.92 -3.53 7.66
CA GLY A 7 7.98 -4.52 8.20
C GLY A 7 7.54 -5.62 7.22
N PHE A 8 8.06 -5.62 5.99
CA PHE A 8 7.70 -6.57 4.94
C PHE A 8 8.84 -7.52 4.59
N ARG A 9 8.49 -8.75 4.23
CA ARG A 9 9.41 -9.79 3.76
C ARG A 9 10.09 -9.41 2.46
N GLN A 10 11.42 -9.36 2.45
CA GLN A 10 12.19 -8.96 1.27
C GLN A 10 12.09 -9.96 0.12
N ASP A 11 12.07 -11.26 0.42
CA ASP A 11 11.88 -12.32 -0.58
C ASP A 11 10.54 -12.19 -1.31
N LYS A 12 9.49 -11.80 -0.57
CA LYS A 12 8.15 -11.59 -1.12
C LYS A 12 8.05 -10.28 -1.90
N LEU A 13 8.67 -9.19 -1.41
CA LEU A 13 8.77 -7.95 -2.19
C LEU A 13 9.44 -8.20 -3.55
N ILE A 14 10.54 -8.96 -3.57
CA ILE A 14 11.23 -9.35 -4.81
C ILE A 14 10.32 -10.18 -5.70
N LYS A 15 9.63 -11.20 -5.15
CA LYS A 15 8.65 -12.03 -5.89
C LYS A 15 7.58 -11.18 -6.59
N PHE A 16 7.12 -10.11 -5.96
CA PHE A 16 6.11 -9.18 -6.53
C PHE A 16 6.71 -8.02 -7.33
N GLY A 17 8.04 -8.00 -7.54
CA GLY A 17 8.72 -6.93 -8.30
C GLY A 17 8.68 -5.56 -7.61
N LEU A 18 8.56 -5.53 -6.28
CA LEU A 18 8.48 -4.32 -5.47
C LEU A 18 9.86 -3.92 -4.93
N ASP A 19 10.17 -2.63 -5.01
CA ASP A 19 11.41 -2.07 -4.49
C ASP A 19 11.20 -1.43 -3.09
N ILE A 20 12.28 -0.88 -2.53
CA ILE A 20 12.23 -0.25 -1.20
C ILE A 20 11.34 1.00 -1.15
N ILE A 21 11.18 1.71 -2.27
CA ILE A 21 10.28 2.88 -2.36
C ILE A 21 8.84 2.38 -2.31
N ASP A 22 8.51 1.34 -3.06
CA ASP A 22 7.19 0.70 -3.04
C ASP A 22 6.86 0.21 -1.62
N ALA A 23 7.82 -0.47 -0.97
CA ALA A 23 7.69 -0.93 0.42
C ALA A 23 7.47 0.23 1.40
N SER A 24 8.17 1.35 1.22
CA SER A 24 8.04 2.51 2.10
C SER A 24 6.70 3.21 1.93
N ILE A 25 6.22 3.34 0.69
CA ILE A 25 4.90 3.89 0.36
C ILE A 25 3.79 3.00 0.91
N LEU A 26 3.93 1.68 0.76
CA LEU A 26 2.99 0.72 1.34
C LEU A 26 2.97 0.85 2.86
N ARG A 27 4.13 0.92 3.52
CA ARG A 27 4.19 1.06 4.97
C ARG A 27 3.49 2.33 5.46
N TYR A 28 3.75 3.46 4.80
CA TYR A 28 3.04 4.72 5.06
C TYR A 28 1.52 4.56 4.96
N PHE A 29 1.03 3.87 3.92
CA PHE A 29 -0.41 3.64 3.77
C PHE A 29 -0.99 2.82 4.95
N ILE A 30 -0.29 1.76 5.38
CA ILE A 30 -0.72 0.93 6.51
C ILE A 30 -0.73 1.72 7.82
N ASP A 31 0.35 2.43 8.13
CA ASP A 31 0.46 3.25 9.35
C ASP A 31 -0.64 4.31 9.38
N PHE A 32 -0.87 4.96 8.25
CA PHE A 32 -1.85 6.04 8.17
C PHE A 32 -3.29 5.51 8.24
N LYS A 33 -3.55 4.31 7.70
CA LYS A 33 -4.82 3.58 7.90
C LYS A 33 -5.09 3.28 9.38
N GLU A 34 -4.07 2.92 10.16
CA GLU A 34 -4.20 2.57 11.59
C GLU A 34 -4.39 3.81 12.47
N SER A 35 -4.00 5.00 12.00
CA SER A 35 -4.10 6.25 12.77
C SER A 35 -5.51 6.85 12.87
N ASN A 36 -6.54 6.27 12.23
CA ASN A 36 -7.92 6.80 12.13
C ASN A 36 -8.03 8.24 11.55
N GLY A 37 -6.96 8.78 10.97
CA GLY A 37 -6.93 10.14 10.41
C GLY A 37 -7.42 10.28 8.96
N MET A 38 -7.88 9.19 8.33
CA MET A 38 -8.32 9.19 6.92
C MET A 38 -9.84 9.24 6.77
N ASN A 39 -10.30 10.02 5.80
CA ASN A 39 -11.64 9.85 5.26
C ASN A 39 -11.75 8.45 4.65
N THR A 40 -12.70 7.67 5.13
CA THR A 40 -12.98 6.32 4.65
C THR A 40 -14.23 6.30 3.78
N ARG A 41 -14.32 5.27 2.94
CA ARG A 41 -15.52 4.95 2.18
C ARG A 41 -15.73 3.45 2.20
N GLU A 42 -16.90 3.01 2.60
CA GLU A 42 -17.28 1.60 2.55
C GLU A 42 -17.99 1.32 1.23
N VAL A 43 -17.53 0.31 0.50
CA VAL A 43 -18.12 -0.15 -0.76
C VAL A 43 -18.09 -1.67 -0.76
N GLU A 44 -19.26 -2.31 -0.87
CA GLU A 44 -19.39 -3.78 -0.94
C GLU A 44 -18.67 -4.50 0.21
N GLY A 45 -18.79 -3.98 1.43
CA GLY A 45 -18.14 -4.54 2.63
C GLY A 45 -16.62 -4.30 2.72
N HIS A 46 -16.03 -3.55 1.78
CA HIS A 46 -14.62 -3.18 1.78
C HIS A 46 -14.44 -1.72 2.18
N ILE A 47 -13.48 -1.47 3.08
CA ILE A 47 -13.12 -0.13 3.51
C ILE A 47 -12.00 0.41 2.63
N TYR A 48 -12.26 1.55 2.01
CA TYR A 48 -11.31 2.30 1.21
C TYR A 48 -10.91 3.60 1.91
N TYR A 49 -9.67 4.00 1.74
CA TYR A 49 -9.06 5.12 2.44
C TYR A 49 -8.60 6.19 1.46
N TRP A 50 -9.01 7.44 1.69
CA TRP A 50 -8.65 8.53 0.80
C TRP A 50 -7.17 8.87 0.89
N LEU A 51 -6.49 8.84 -0.26
CA LEU A 51 -5.07 9.12 -0.34
C LEU A 51 -4.80 10.42 -1.09
N ARG A 52 -3.99 11.30 -0.46
CA ARG A 52 -3.41 12.46 -1.12
C ARG A 52 -1.94 12.22 -1.42
N TYR A 53 -1.57 12.13 -2.70
CA TYR A 53 -0.18 11.91 -3.11
C TYR A 53 0.79 12.99 -2.61
N ASP A 54 0.33 14.24 -2.43
CA ASP A 54 1.15 15.33 -1.89
C ASP A 54 1.51 15.11 -0.41
N ALA A 55 0.72 14.35 0.34
CA ALA A 55 1.05 13.99 1.72
C ALA A 55 2.24 13.02 1.77
N VAL A 56 2.29 12.06 0.84
CA VAL A 56 3.41 11.12 0.70
C VAL A 56 4.70 11.84 0.35
N LEU A 57 4.64 12.85 -0.52
CA LEU A 57 5.81 13.67 -0.87
C LEU A 57 6.35 14.48 0.32
N ARG A 58 5.46 14.96 1.20
CA ARG A 58 5.87 15.65 2.43
C ARG A 58 6.46 14.70 3.47
N GLU A 59 5.95 13.47 3.54
CA GLU A 59 6.49 12.44 4.43
C GLU A 59 7.88 11.99 3.97
N PHE A 60 8.05 11.78 2.67
CA PHE A 60 9.30 11.28 2.08
C PHE A 60 9.90 12.26 1.06
N PRO A 61 10.37 13.44 1.51
CA PRO A 61 11.02 14.40 0.63
C PRO A 61 12.29 13.81 -0.02
N ILE A 62 12.92 12.82 0.64
CA ILE A 62 14.09 12.10 0.13
C ILE A 62 13.83 11.35 -1.17
N PHE A 63 12.59 10.96 -1.47
CA PHE A 63 12.27 10.29 -2.72
C PHE A 63 12.51 11.19 -3.94
N ARG A 64 12.47 12.52 -3.77
CA ARG A 64 12.67 13.50 -4.86
C ARG A 64 11.82 13.19 -6.10
N MET A 65 10.60 12.71 -5.87
CA MET A 65 9.67 12.29 -6.92
C MET A 65 8.66 13.38 -7.24
N LYS A 66 8.12 13.33 -8.46
CA LYS A 66 6.93 14.10 -8.83
C LYS A 66 5.68 13.39 -8.31
N LYS A 67 4.59 14.15 -8.15
CA LYS A 67 3.27 13.62 -7.74
C LYS A 67 2.80 12.47 -8.63
N CYS A 68 2.99 12.58 -9.95
CA CYS A 68 2.64 11.53 -10.90
C CYS A 68 3.43 10.23 -10.66
N THR A 69 4.70 10.33 -10.26
CA THR A 69 5.51 9.14 -9.93
C THR A 69 4.98 8.46 -8.68
N VAL A 70 4.61 9.21 -7.64
CA VAL A 70 3.97 8.63 -6.45
C VAL A 70 2.67 7.92 -6.83
N GLN A 71 1.83 8.53 -7.65
CA GLN A 71 0.62 7.88 -8.16
C GLN A 71 0.93 6.56 -8.90
N SER A 72 1.92 6.56 -9.80
CA SER A 72 2.35 5.34 -10.49
C SER A 72 2.81 4.25 -9.53
N ARG A 73 3.44 4.60 -8.40
CA ARG A 73 3.85 3.63 -7.35
C ARG A 73 2.64 3.00 -6.65
N PHE A 74 1.60 3.78 -6.36
CA PHE A 74 0.33 3.21 -5.85
C PHE A 74 -0.37 2.31 -6.86
N PHE A 75 -0.33 2.65 -8.15
CA PHE A 75 -0.87 1.77 -9.19
C PHE A 75 -0.03 0.50 -9.35
N LYS A 76 1.29 0.57 -9.21
CA LYS A 76 2.15 -0.62 -9.15
C LYS A 76 1.78 -1.52 -7.96
N LEU A 77 1.56 -0.95 -6.78
CA LEU A 77 1.10 -1.71 -5.61
C LEU A 77 -0.29 -2.34 -5.82
N ARG A 78 -1.20 -1.64 -6.52
CA ARG A 78 -2.48 -2.19 -6.95
C ARG A 78 -2.30 -3.37 -7.90
N ASP A 79 -1.47 -3.21 -8.93
CA ASP A 79 -1.25 -4.22 -9.95
C ASP A 79 -0.53 -5.46 -9.38
N ALA A 80 0.27 -5.29 -8.33
CA ALA A 80 0.85 -6.38 -7.55
C ALA A 80 -0.15 -7.07 -6.58
N GLY A 81 -1.38 -6.57 -6.46
CA GLY A 81 -2.40 -7.08 -5.55
C GLY A 81 -2.17 -6.72 -4.07
N MET A 82 -1.27 -5.76 -3.78
CA MET A 82 -1.06 -5.27 -2.41
C MET A 82 -2.17 -4.31 -1.98
N LEU A 83 -2.73 -3.57 -2.93
CA LEU A 83 -3.81 -2.60 -2.72
C LEU A 83 -4.94 -2.81 -3.73
N THR A 84 -6.13 -2.36 -3.38
CA THR A 84 -7.24 -2.14 -4.32
C THR A 84 -7.43 -0.65 -4.54
N HIS A 85 -8.05 -0.22 -5.65
CA HIS A 85 -8.20 1.19 -5.98
C HIS A 85 -9.64 1.52 -6.36
N LEU A 86 -10.19 2.56 -5.74
CA LEU A 86 -11.50 3.11 -5.99
C LEU A 86 -11.37 4.57 -6.39
N VAL A 87 -11.98 4.93 -7.52
CA VAL A 87 -12.06 6.33 -7.97
C VAL A 87 -13.43 6.89 -7.66
N VAL A 88 -13.47 7.97 -6.89
CA VAL A 88 -14.71 8.68 -6.56
C VAL A 88 -14.73 10.02 -7.29
N ARG A 89 -15.82 10.30 -8.02
CA ARG A 89 -16.02 11.55 -8.76
C ARG A 89 -17.17 12.35 -8.17
N GLU A 90 -16.88 13.16 -7.15
CA GLU A 90 -17.88 13.98 -6.44
C GLU A 90 -17.34 15.41 -6.30
N LYS A 91 -17.65 16.31 -7.25
CA LYS A 91 -17.08 17.68 -7.35
C LYS A 91 -15.55 17.77 -7.53
N GLY A 92 -14.89 16.62 -7.63
CA GLY A 92 -13.47 16.42 -7.87
C GLY A 92 -13.20 14.95 -8.14
N THR A 93 -11.95 14.58 -8.44
CA THR A 93 -11.54 13.17 -8.57
C THR A 93 -10.67 12.79 -7.39
N TYR A 94 -11.11 11.78 -6.64
CA TYR A 94 -10.44 11.31 -5.43
C TYR A 94 -10.04 9.85 -5.60
N SER A 95 -8.76 9.57 -5.29
CA SER A 95 -8.24 8.21 -5.26
C SER A 95 -8.34 7.66 -3.85
N PHE A 96 -9.10 6.58 -3.71
CA PHE A 96 -9.14 5.80 -2.49
C PHE A 96 -8.48 4.45 -2.70
N PHE A 97 -7.83 3.93 -1.68
CA PHE A 97 -7.17 2.62 -1.72
C PHE A 97 -7.64 1.72 -0.59
N GLY A 98 -7.78 0.43 -0.87
CA GLY A 98 -8.05 -0.62 0.12
C GLY A 98 -6.87 -1.60 0.18
N ILE A 99 -6.93 -2.53 1.13
CA ILE A 99 -5.94 -3.62 1.24
C ILE A 99 -6.27 -4.69 0.19
N GLY A 100 -5.27 -5.11 -0.57
CA GLY A 100 -5.39 -6.21 -1.52
C GLY A 100 -5.08 -7.56 -0.89
N GLU A 101 -5.53 -8.63 -1.54
CA GLU A 101 -5.45 -10.01 -1.02
C GLU A 101 -4.01 -10.51 -0.82
N ASN A 102 -3.06 -10.03 -1.63
CA ASN A 102 -1.68 -10.45 -1.58
C ASN A 102 -0.89 -9.77 -0.45
N TYR A 103 -1.44 -8.73 0.20
CA TYR A 103 -0.76 -8.02 1.29
C TYR A 103 -0.30 -8.96 2.42
N LYS A 104 -1.13 -9.95 2.76
CA LYS A 104 -0.83 -10.94 3.81
C LYS A 104 0.48 -11.70 3.54
N GLU A 105 0.82 -11.96 2.27
CA GLU A 105 2.07 -12.65 1.94
C GLU A 105 3.32 -11.88 2.39
N LEU A 106 3.24 -10.54 2.47
CA LEU A 106 4.36 -9.71 2.90
C LEU A 106 4.63 -9.78 4.41
N THR A 107 3.65 -10.22 5.21
CA THR A 107 3.70 -10.20 6.68
C THR A 107 3.64 -11.59 7.31
N THR A 108 3.12 -12.60 6.60
CA THR A 108 3.06 -13.99 7.07
C THR A 108 4.47 -14.59 7.20
N ARG A 109 4.75 -15.19 8.37
CA ARG A 109 6.01 -15.93 8.62
C ARG A 109 6.02 -17.23 7.80
N ALA A 110 7.18 -17.58 7.22
CA ALA A 110 7.38 -18.88 6.57
C ALA A 110 7.22 -19.98 7.64
N GLY A 111 6.11 -20.70 7.62
CA GLY A 111 5.74 -21.71 8.62
C GLY A 111 4.24 -21.72 8.98
N ALA A 112 3.51 -20.63 8.75
CA ALA A 112 2.06 -20.59 9.02
C ALA A 112 1.19 -21.17 7.88
N GLU A 113 1.82 -21.65 6.80
CA GLU A 113 1.14 -22.26 5.64
C GLU A 113 0.85 -23.76 5.86
N GLU A 114 1.44 -24.39 6.88
CA GLU A 114 1.28 -25.84 7.18
C GLU A 114 0.12 -26.16 8.15
N GLU A 115 -0.48 -25.18 8.83
CA GLU A 115 -1.56 -25.45 9.82
C GLU A 115 -2.98 -25.47 9.23
N LYS A 116 -3.12 -25.54 7.90
CA LYS A 116 -4.43 -25.63 7.23
C LYS A 116 -4.58 -26.83 6.29
N SER A 117 -4.01 -27.98 6.66
CA SER A 117 -4.33 -29.26 6.04
C SER A 117 -4.87 -30.27 7.04
#